data_AF-A0AAD7CDJ2-F1
#
_entry.id   AF-A0AAD7CDJ2-F1
#
_cell.length_a   1.000
_cell.length_b   1.000
_cell.length_c   1.000
_cell.angle_alpha   90.00
_cell.angle_beta   90.00
_cell.angle_gamma   90.00
#
_symmetry.space_group_name_H-M   'P 1'
#
loop_
_entity.id
_entity.type
_entity.pdbx_description
1 polymer ?
#
loop_
_entity_poly.entity_id
_entity_poly.type
_entity_poly.pdbx_seq_one_letter_code
_entity_poly.pdbx_strand_id
1 'polypeptide(L)'
;MLSPFELVSKNLRSIGALSIHDFLSSGPEELARQDLDLPYNIPPSLPSSSHRPSPVPPGRAPSKKTPPPPAPDTAQNVARLHHACQHKQCILTITRQDGAVRSYKSQAIHRRKNDAKAQLKDICSCTRDTNHTFEEIEDCCREWRGHLVRAEWFEFEDAKAWNTHGAVLRIQLAPHCYRVYSCEPIFDSASNAREHCAGLAIGEGVLEFIRHGNGQTAPQSDTTPPGIRSAGAGRSLQQFYESLPRPFEEPFEDKTAAEINAAGWLGTLLAGAKGARFTADFYFVTATSETAPPRIMQGCLLRLKRPGECRSYFADPQFPSQKDAKAAVALLALSQDAGKYIRGAGAAVEARVTPEMRQFVLTSVFPMLATETQRIGGAAPHFEFSTADDAFGCRLQVALDAAGADVREYAVPAEYRSKTDAKTAVAYLAAEKGVVDLLRFGSAPHGPTFDFRDGVPPLARNPKKKKKKKNKRGAEDDGGRRRRSRGRRPWAWGRAGAGAAAPAERRGVLWAAAWPRYLPTPMRLSESARRRSGSLEDGERPISNPNADIKTSNFKALLRAASF
;
A
#
# COMPACT_ATOMS: atom_id res chain seq x y z
N MET A 1 46.60 5.63 -25.05
CA MET A 1 45.24 5.37 -25.58
C MET A 1 44.96 3.90 -25.35
N LEU A 2 43.86 3.54 -24.68
CA LEU A 2 43.51 2.13 -24.50
C LEU A 2 43.16 1.54 -25.88
N SER A 3 43.52 0.28 -26.13
CA SER A 3 43.06 -0.38 -27.34
C SER A 3 41.52 -0.52 -27.30
N PRO A 4 40.83 -0.54 -28.47
CA PRO A 4 39.38 -0.75 -28.50
C PRO A 4 38.94 -1.99 -27.70
N PHE A 5 39.76 -3.05 -27.69
CA PHE A 5 39.50 -4.26 -26.93
C PHE A 5 39.58 -4.05 -25.41
N GLU A 6 40.54 -3.27 -24.92
CA GLU A 6 40.64 -2.95 -23.48
C GLU A 6 39.50 -2.05 -23.02
N LEU A 7 39.05 -1.13 -23.87
CA LEU A 7 37.91 -0.26 -23.56
C LEU A 7 36.61 -1.06 -23.44
N VAL A 8 36.37 -1.98 -24.39
CA VAL A 8 35.22 -2.90 -24.35
C VAL A 8 35.31 -3.83 -23.12
N SER A 9 36.48 -4.42 -22.86
CA SER A 9 36.69 -5.30 -21.70
C SER A 9 36.45 -4.55 -20.38
N LYS A 10 36.87 -3.29 -20.27
CA LYS A 10 36.62 -2.44 -19.11
C LYS A 10 35.13 -2.13 -18.93
N ASN A 11 34.42 -1.84 -20.01
CA ASN A 11 32.98 -1.57 -19.97
C ASN A 11 32.19 -2.83 -19.61
N LEU A 12 32.56 -4.00 -20.14
CA LEU A 12 31.94 -5.27 -19.79
C LEU A 12 32.14 -5.62 -18.31
N ARG A 13 33.35 -5.42 -17.76
CA ARG A 13 33.57 -5.56 -16.31
C ARG A 13 32.73 -4.59 -15.48
N SER A 14 32.48 -3.38 -15.98
CA SER A 14 31.67 -2.39 -15.25
C SER A 14 30.18 -2.77 -15.15
N ILE A 15 29.69 -3.65 -16.02
CA ILE A 15 28.32 -4.21 -15.98
C ILE A 15 28.28 -5.62 -15.36
N GLY A 16 29.36 -6.06 -14.71
CA GLY A 16 29.42 -7.33 -13.99
C GLY A 16 29.88 -8.53 -14.81
N ALA A 17 30.38 -8.34 -16.04
CA ALA A 17 30.94 -9.46 -16.82
C ALA A 17 32.30 -9.90 -16.25
N LEU A 18 32.44 -11.19 -15.98
CA LEU A 18 33.70 -11.82 -15.56
C LEU A 18 34.59 -12.10 -16.78
N SER A 19 35.91 -12.02 -16.61
CA SER A 19 36.82 -12.50 -17.65
C SER A 19 36.83 -14.04 -17.69
N ILE A 20 37.17 -14.63 -18.83
CA ILE A 20 37.26 -16.10 -18.96
C ILE A 20 38.21 -16.69 -17.91
N HIS A 21 39.32 -16.01 -17.61
CA HIS A 21 40.25 -16.45 -16.58
C HIS A 21 39.62 -16.39 -15.18
N ASP A 22 38.89 -15.32 -14.87
CA ASP A 22 38.20 -15.20 -13.58
C ASP A 22 37.10 -16.26 -13.44
N PHE A 23 36.34 -16.52 -14.51
CA PHE A 23 35.31 -17.55 -14.54
C PHE A 23 35.88 -18.96 -14.32
N LEU A 24 36.98 -19.30 -14.99
CA LEU A 24 37.63 -20.61 -14.84
C LEU A 24 38.37 -20.76 -13.50
N SER A 25 38.76 -19.65 -12.87
CA SER A 25 39.41 -19.64 -11.55
C SER A 25 38.40 -19.59 -10.41
N SER A 26 37.14 -19.21 -10.69
CA SER A 26 36.05 -19.20 -9.71
C SER A 26 35.65 -20.65 -9.43
N GLY A 27 35.90 -21.12 -8.21
CA GLY A 27 35.46 -22.45 -7.79
C GLY A 27 33.93 -22.58 -7.90
N PRO A 28 33.39 -23.81 -8.08
CA PRO A 28 31.95 -24.03 -8.26
C PRO A 28 31.09 -23.53 -7.08
N GLU A 29 31.65 -23.38 -5.87
CA GLU A 29 30.96 -22.77 -4.72
C GLU A 29 30.76 -21.25 -4.85
N GLU A 30 31.64 -20.55 -5.56
CA GLU A 30 31.60 -19.09 -5.67
C GLU A 30 30.65 -18.63 -6.77
N LEU A 31 30.53 -19.44 -7.83
CA LEU A 31 29.51 -19.29 -8.88
C LEU A 31 28.08 -19.57 -8.35
N ALA A 32 27.93 -20.46 -7.36
CA ALA A 32 26.63 -20.72 -6.71
C ALA A 32 26.16 -19.58 -5.79
N ARG A 33 27.06 -18.66 -5.39
CA ARG A 33 26.71 -17.48 -4.58
C ARG A 33 26.38 -16.25 -5.40
N GLN A 34 26.74 -16.23 -6.68
CA GLN A 34 26.40 -15.16 -7.61
C GLN A 34 25.14 -15.59 -8.35
N ASP A 35 23.96 -15.20 -7.85
CA ASP A 35 22.66 -15.37 -8.52
C ASP A 35 22.68 -14.64 -9.89
N LEU A 36 23.22 -15.30 -10.90
CA LEU A 36 23.18 -14.89 -12.30
C LEU A 36 21.89 -15.45 -12.90
N ASP A 37 20.78 -14.75 -12.67
CA ASP A 37 19.54 -14.94 -13.43
C ASP A 37 19.78 -14.54 -14.90
N LEU A 38 20.28 -15.49 -15.70
CA LEU A 38 20.31 -15.37 -17.15
C LEU A 38 18.93 -15.78 -17.70
N PRO A 39 18.17 -14.88 -18.34
CA PRO A 39 16.93 -15.24 -19.02
C PRO A 39 17.25 -16.00 -20.32
N TYR A 40 17.55 -17.29 -20.22
CA TYR A 40 17.55 -18.19 -21.37
C TYR A 40 16.10 -18.60 -21.67
N ASN A 41 15.40 -17.77 -22.44
CA ASN A 41 14.19 -18.16 -23.13
C ASN A 41 14.51 -18.23 -24.62
N ILE A 42 15.00 -19.40 -25.06
CA ILE A 42 15.07 -19.74 -26.49
C ILE A 42 13.69 -20.28 -26.86
N PRO A 43 12.87 -19.56 -27.66
CA PRO A 43 11.62 -20.11 -28.14
C PRO A 43 11.91 -21.26 -29.13
N PRO A 44 11.18 -22.38 -29.04
CA PRO A 44 11.30 -23.45 -30.01
C PRO A 44 10.82 -22.97 -31.40
N SER A 45 11.59 -23.34 -32.42
CA SER A 45 11.38 -23.07 -33.83
C SER A 45 9.94 -23.33 -34.29
N LEU A 46 9.33 -22.31 -34.91
CA LEU A 46 8.06 -22.39 -35.64
C LEU A 46 8.20 -23.28 -36.88
N PRO A 47 7.22 -24.16 -37.17
CA PRO A 47 7.16 -24.85 -38.46
C PRO A 47 6.70 -23.88 -39.56
N SER A 48 7.45 -23.91 -40.67
CA SER A 48 7.16 -23.22 -41.92
C SER A 48 5.85 -23.74 -42.54
N SER A 49 4.87 -22.87 -42.72
CA SER A 49 3.63 -23.15 -43.45
C SER A 49 3.44 -22.10 -44.53
N SER A 50 3.76 -22.46 -45.76
CA SER A 50 3.42 -21.71 -46.96
C SER A 50 1.91 -21.80 -47.22
N HIS A 51 1.17 -20.72 -47.03
CA HIS A 51 -0.18 -20.60 -47.58
C HIS A 51 -0.29 -19.41 -48.52
N ARG A 52 -0.44 -19.77 -49.79
CA ARG A 52 -0.71 -18.94 -50.97
C ARG A 52 -2.17 -18.49 -50.95
N PRO A 53 -2.49 -17.19 -51.11
CA PRO A 53 -3.88 -16.76 -51.23
C PRO A 53 -4.39 -16.97 -52.66
N SER A 54 -5.56 -17.59 -52.78
CA SER A 54 -6.35 -17.69 -54.03
C SER A 54 -7.59 -16.78 -53.96
N PRO A 55 -8.13 -16.36 -55.12
CA PRO A 55 -8.89 -15.12 -55.24
C PRO A 55 -10.39 -15.25 -54.96
N VAL A 56 -10.97 -14.11 -54.60
CA VAL A 56 -12.38 -13.83 -54.32
C VAL A 56 -13.24 -13.92 -55.60
N PRO A 57 -14.41 -14.59 -55.59
CA PRO A 57 -15.41 -14.45 -56.65
C PRO A 57 -16.44 -13.34 -56.35
N PRO A 58 -17.03 -12.71 -57.39
CA PRO A 58 -17.86 -11.51 -57.27
C PRO A 58 -19.34 -11.82 -56.98
N GLY A 59 -20.02 -10.77 -56.50
CA GLY A 59 -21.34 -10.80 -55.88
C GLY A 59 -22.53 -11.21 -56.75
N ARG A 60 -23.61 -11.54 -56.05
CA ARG A 60 -24.92 -11.90 -56.62
C ARG A 60 -25.98 -10.92 -56.14
N ALA A 61 -26.69 -10.32 -57.10
CA ALA A 61 -27.71 -9.30 -56.95
C ALA A 61 -28.99 -9.79 -56.22
N PRO A 62 -29.76 -8.90 -55.57
CA PRO A 62 -31.04 -9.23 -54.97
C PRO A 62 -32.20 -9.17 -55.98
N SER A 63 -32.97 -10.25 -56.06
CA SER A 63 -34.21 -10.36 -56.84
C SER A 63 -35.37 -9.63 -56.17
N LYS A 64 -35.99 -8.71 -56.91
CA LYS A 64 -37.30 -8.08 -56.62
C LYS A 64 -38.41 -9.14 -56.54
N LYS A 65 -39.25 -9.08 -55.50
CA LYS A 65 -40.60 -9.65 -55.50
C LYS A 65 -41.60 -8.59 -55.02
N THR A 66 -42.55 -8.29 -55.89
CA THR A 66 -43.68 -7.35 -55.76
C THR A 66 -44.86 -8.04 -55.04
N PRO A 67 -45.80 -7.30 -54.40
CA PRO A 67 -46.72 -7.84 -53.39
C PRO A 67 -48.14 -8.15 -53.92
N PRO A 68 -48.99 -8.86 -53.15
CA PRO A 68 -50.43 -8.94 -53.40
C PRO A 68 -51.25 -7.86 -52.63
N PRO A 69 -52.45 -7.51 -53.12
CA PRO A 69 -53.27 -6.37 -52.67
C PRO A 69 -54.17 -6.66 -51.42
N PRO A 70 -54.82 -5.62 -50.84
CA PRO A 70 -55.25 -5.61 -49.45
C PRO A 70 -56.73 -5.96 -49.25
N ALA A 71 -57.07 -6.35 -48.01
CA ALA A 71 -58.42 -6.32 -47.47
C ALA A 71 -58.46 -5.37 -46.24
N PRO A 72 -59.58 -4.67 -46.01
CA PRO A 72 -59.69 -3.64 -44.97
C PRO A 72 -60.16 -4.28 -43.64
N ASP A 73 -59.64 -3.80 -42.51
CA ASP A 73 -60.47 -3.16 -41.48
C ASP A 73 -59.74 -2.96 -40.13
N THR A 74 -59.81 -1.72 -39.67
CA THR A 74 -60.21 -1.34 -38.30
C THR A 74 -59.34 -1.81 -37.13
N ALA A 75 -58.11 -1.28 -37.01
CA ALA A 75 -57.38 -1.27 -35.72
C ALA A 75 -56.26 -0.22 -35.65
N GLN A 76 -56.54 1.05 -36.01
CA GLN A 76 -55.49 2.08 -36.14
C GLN A 76 -55.40 3.10 -35.00
N ASN A 77 -55.86 2.80 -33.78
CA ASN A 77 -55.83 3.77 -32.67
C ASN A 77 -55.16 3.30 -31.35
N VAL A 78 -54.42 2.19 -31.32
CA VAL A 78 -53.64 1.79 -30.11
C VAL A 78 -52.11 1.75 -30.35
N ALA A 79 -51.64 1.84 -31.60
CA ALA A 79 -50.22 1.67 -31.93
C ALA A 79 -49.31 2.92 -31.73
N ARG A 80 -49.83 4.06 -31.27
CA ARG A 80 -49.05 5.32 -31.20
C ARG A 80 -48.38 5.64 -29.85
N LEU A 81 -48.49 4.78 -28.83
CA LEU A 81 -47.89 5.05 -27.50
C LEU A 81 -46.61 4.23 -27.15
N HIS A 82 -46.07 3.37 -28.03
CA HIS A 82 -44.98 2.45 -27.65
C HIS A 82 -43.66 2.60 -28.43
N HIS A 83 -43.43 3.71 -29.14
CA HIS A 83 -42.19 3.93 -29.90
C HIS A 83 -41.11 4.77 -29.17
N ALA A 84 -41.28 5.03 -27.87
CA ALA A 84 -40.38 5.89 -27.09
C ALA A 84 -39.47 5.16 -26.08
N CYS A 85 -39.32 3.83 -26.16
CA CYS A 85 -38.34 3.09 -25.36
C CYS A 85 -37.21 2.57 -26.26
N GLN A 86 -36.32 3.48 -26.71
CA GLN A 86 -35.23 3.15 -27.64
C GLN A 86 -34.09 2.34 -27.00
N HIS A 87 -34.09 2.21 -25.67
CA HIS A 87 -33.08 1.48 -24.94
C HIS A 87 -33.66 0.23 -24.28
N LYS A 88 -33.03 -0.91 -24.55
CA LYS A 88 -33.39 -2.21 -24.01
C LYS A 88 -32.47 -2.51 -22.83
N GLN A 89 -33.08 -2.90 -21.72
CA GLN A 89 -32.40 -3.40 -20.54
C GLN A 89 -32.79 -4.86 -20.32
N CYS A 90 -31.85 -5.70 -19.90
CA CYS A 90 -32.13 -7.05 -19.43
C CYS A 90 -31.87 -7.12 -17.92
N ILE A 91 -32.66 -7.95 -17.24
CA ILE A 91 -32.48 -8.31 -15.83
C ILE A 91 -32.40 -9.84 -15.79
N LEU A 92 -31.32 -10.39 -15.23
CA LEU A 92 -31.24 -11.81 -14.92
C LEU A 92 -31.37 -11.99 -13.42
N THR A 93 -32.37 -12.77 -13.03
CA THR A 93 -32.56 -13.18 -11.65
C THR A 93 -32.14 -14.63 -11.52
N ILE A 94 -31.12 -14.89 -10.70
CA ILE A 94 -30.64 -16.24 -10.37
C ILE A 94 -31.16 -16.59 -8.98
N THR A 95 -31.96 -17.64 -8.90
CA THR A 95 -32.44 -18.22 -7.64
C THR A 95 -31.62 -19.48 -7.34
N ARG A 96 -30.94 -19.50 -6.20
CA ARG A 96 -30.19 -20.67 -5.71
C ARG A 96 -31.13 -21.66 -5.02
N GLN A 97 -30.66 -22.90 -4.80
CA GLN A 97 -31.46 -23.97 -4.17
C GLN A 97 -31.82 -23.67 -2.71
N ASP A 98 -31.06 -22.81 -2.03
CA ASP A 98 -31.33 -22.29 -0.68
C ASP A 98 -32.44 -21.21 -0.67
N GLY A 99 -33.00 -20.87 -1.83
CA GLY A 99 -33.99 -19.81 -1.99
C GLY A 99 -33.39 -18.40 -2.10
N ALA A 100 -32.07 -18.24 -2.02
CA ALA A 100 -31.43 -16.94 -2.18
C ALA A 100 -31.54 -16.45 -3.64
N VAL A 101 -31.99 -15.21 -3.82
CA VAL A 101 -32.20 -14.59 -5.12
C VAL A 101 -31.20 -13.46 -5.35
N ARG A 102 -30.42 -13.53 -6.44
CA ARG A 102 -29.54 -12.43 -6.90
C ARG A 102 -30.02 -11.93 -8.26
N SER A 103 -30.06 -10.61 -8.45
CA SER A 103 -30.49 -10.00 -9.70
C SER A 103 -29.39 -9.13 -10.31
N TYR A 104 -29.05 -9.39 -11.56
CA TYR A 104 -28.07 -8.63 -12.36
C TYR A 104 -28.81 -7.83 -13.41
N LYS A 105 -28.42 -6.56 -13.62
CA LYS A 105 -29.05 -5.66 -14.58
C LYS A 105 -28.02 -5.17 -15.59
N SER A 106 -28.32 -5.28 -16.88
CA SER A 106 -27.52 -4.62 -17.92
C SER A 106 -27.74 -3.10 -17.86
N GLN A 107 -26.85 -2.32 -18.47
CA GLN A 107 -27.11 -0.88 -18.67
C GLN A 107 -28.25 -0.69 -19.68
N ALA A 108 -29.10 0.32 -19.47
CA ALA A 108 -30.19 0.68 -20.36
C ALA A 108 -29.70 1.54 -21.53
N ILE A 109 -28.69 1.06 -22.26
CA ILE A 109 -28.08 1.77 -23.40
C ILE A 109 -28.23 1.00 -24.72
N HIS A 110 -28.55 -0.29 -24.66
CA HIS A 110 -28.51 -1.18 -25.82
C HIS A 110 -29.73 -1.01 -26.73
N ARG A 111 -29.51 -0.85 -28.04
CA ARG A 111 -30.61 -0.80 -29.03
C ARG A 111 -31.18 -2.19 -29.34
N ARG A 112 -30.35 -3.24 -29.26
CA ARG A 112 -30.74 -4.64 -29.53
C ARG A 112 -30.80 -5.44 -28.24
N LYS A 113 -31.76 -6.38 -28.18
CA LYS A 113 -31.96 -7.28 -27.03
C LYS A 113 -30.77 -8.22 -26.84
N ASN A 114 -30.14 -8.63 -27.94
CA ASN A 114 -28.98 -9.53 -27.89
C ASN A 114 -27.76 -8.86 -27.27
N ASP A 115 -27.52 -7.58 -27.54
CA ASP A 115 -26.40 -6.82 -26.95
C ASP A 115 -26.60 -6.65 -25.44
N ALA A 116 -27.83 -6.35 -25.01
CA ALA A 116 -28.18 -6.32 -23.58
C ALA A 116 -27.98 -7.69 -22.90
N LYS A 117 -28.32 -8.79 -23.58
CA LYS A 117 -28.06 -10.15 -23.08
C LYS A 117 -26.57 -10.50 -23.07
N ALA A 118 -25.81 -10.07 -24.08
CA ALA A 118 -24.36 -10.31 -24.16
C ALA A 118 -23.64 -9.57 -23.02
N GLN A 119 -23.94 -8.28 -22.81
CA GLN A 119 -23.41 -7.54 -21.66
C GLN A 119 -23.79 -8.22 -20.34
N LEU A 120 -25.01 -8.74 -20.23
CA LEU A 120 -25.46 -9.40 -19.01
C LEU A 120 -24.77 -10.76 -18.82
N LYS A 121 -24.49 -11.49 -19.90
CA LYS A 121 -23.65 -12.70 -19.88
C LYS A 121 -22.25 -12.35 -19.41
N ASP A 122 -21.67 -11.27 -19.91
CA ASP A 122 -20.35 -10.78 -19.50
C ASP A 122 -20.36 -10.39 -18.00
N ILE A 123 -21.32 -9.56 -17.55
CA ILE A 123 -21.49 -9.20 -16.13
C ILE A 123 -21.65 -10.46 -15.26
N CYS A 124 -22.42 -11.44 -15.72
CA CYS A 124 -22.61 -12.68 -15.00
C CYS A 124 -21.38 -13.57 -14.99
N SER A 125 -20.59 -13.66 -16.07
CA SER A 125 -19.30 -14.37 -16.03
C SER A 125 -18.33 -13.67 -15.09
N CYS A 126 -18.25 -12.33 -15.15
CA CYS A 126 -17.39 -11.55 -14.25
C CYS A 126 -17.74 -11.71 -12.77
N THR A 127 -18.99 -12.05 -12.43
CA THR A 127 -19.47 -12.24 -11.05
C THR A 127 -19.58 -13.69 -10.63
N ARG A 128 -19.41 -14.65 -11.55
CA ARG A 128 -19.47 -16.09 -11.25
C ARG A 128 -18.10 -16.65 -10.90
N ASP A 129 -17.04 -16.01 -11.38
CA ASP A 129 -15.66 -16.44 -11.13
C ASP A 129 -15.13 -15.99 -9.76
N THR A 130 -15.84 -15.10 -9.05
CA THR A 130 -15.34 -14.54 -7.80
C THR A 130 -15.34 -15.58 -6.67
N ASN A 131 -16.39 -16.42 -6.56
CA ASN A 131 -16.41 -17.54 -5.60
C ASN A 131 -15.38 -18.63 -5.94
N HIS A 132 -14.89 -18.69 -7.18
CA HIS A 132 -13.92 -19.71 -7.57
C HIS A 132 -12.51 -19.39 -7.04
N THR A 133 -12.22 -18.11 -6.74
CA THR A 133 -10.85 -17.69 -6.38
C THR A 133 -10.35 -18.31 -5.07
N PHE A 134 -11.21 -18.46 -4.06
CA PHE A 134 -10.80 -19.09 -2.80
C PHE A 134 -10.67 -20.61 -2.95
N GLU A 135 -11.60 -21.25 -3.65
CA GLU A 135 -11.58 -22.70 -3.93
C GLU A 135 -10.33 -23.06 -4.73
N GLU A 136 -9.94 -22.23 -5.70
CA GLU A 136 -8.72 -22.41 -6.49
C GLU A 136 -7.44 -22.40 -5.64
N ILE A 137 -7.34 -21.51 -4.65
CA ILE A 137 -6.20 -21.48 -3.73
C ILE A 137 -6.19 -22.73 -2.86
N GLU A 138 -7.35 -23.16 -2.34
CA GLU A 138 -7.46 -24.36 -1.49
C GLU A 138 -7.20 -25.66 -2.27
N ASP A 139 -7.70 -25.75 -3.50
CA ASP A 139 -7.48 -26.88 -4.39
C ASP A 139 -6.02 -26.95 -4.83
N CYS A 140 -5.38 -25.81 -5.11
CA CYS A 140 -3.94 -25.76 -5.37
C CYS A 140 -3.12 -26.23 -4.15
N CYS A 141 -3.49 -25.80 -2.93
CA CYS A 141 -2.89 -26.29 -1.69
C CYS A 141 -3.07 -27.81 -1.54
N ARG A 142 -4.28 -28.33 -1.87
CA ARG A 142 -4.59 -29.75 -1.81
C ARG A 142 -3.74 -30.56 -2.79
N GLU A 143 -3.73 -30.15 -4.06
CA GLU A 143 -3.07 -30.85 -5.16
C GLU A 143 -1.55 -30.85 -5.00
N TRP A 144 -0.95 -29.70 -4.71
CA TRP A 144 0.51 -29.58 -4.68
C TRP A 144 1.14 -29.98 -3.36
N ARG A 145 0.40 -29.84 -2.25
CA ARG A 145 0.95 -30.00 -0.89
C ARG A 145 0.30 -31.14 -0.11
N GLY A 146 -0.55 -31.97 -0.73
CA GLY A 146 -1.12 -33.16 -0.09
C GLY A 146 -1.82 -32.86 1.24
N HIS A 147 -2.57 -31.74 1.30
CA HIS A 147 -3.23 -31.22 2.52
C HIS A 147 -2.31 -30.76 3.68
N LEU A 148 -0.99 -30.76 3.51
CA LEU A 148 -0.06 -30.36 4.57
C LEU A 148 0.01 -28.85 4.75
N VAL A 149 -0.14 -28.12 3.65
CA VAL A 149 -0.28 -26.67 3.63
C VAL A 149 -1.75 -26.35 3.55
N ARG A 150 -2.21 -25.47 4.44
CA ARG A 150 -3.58 -24.95 4.43
C ARG A 150 -3.54 -23.44 4.24
N ALA A 151 -4.47 -22.92 3.46
CA ALA A 151 -4.77 -21.50 3.42
C ALA A 151 -5.37 -21.06 4.76
N GLU A 152 -4.65 -20.21 5.49
CA GLU A 152 -5.13 -19.64 6.75
C GLU A 152 -5.75 -18.27 6.49
N TRP A 153 -7.05 -18.17 6.78
CA TRP A 153 -7.83 -16.95 6.60
C TRP A 153 -8.09 -16.28 7.95
N PHE A 154 -7.80 -14.99 8.02
CA PHE A 154 -8.09 -14.17 9.19
C PHE A 154 -8.91 -12.96 8.77
N GLU A 155 -9.93 -12.64 9.55
CA GLU A 155 -10.77 -11.47 9.35
C GLU A 155 -10.38 -10.40 10.37
N PHE A 156 -10.50 -9.14 9.96
CA PHE A 156 -10.29 -8.00 10.85
C PHE A 156 -11.25 -6.87 10.51
N GLU A 157 -11.44 -5.98 11.48
CA GLU A 157 -12.29 -4.80 11.34
C GLU A 157 -11.47 -3.54 11.61
N ASP A 158 -11.82 -2.44 10.94
CA ASP A 158 -11.24 -1.14 11.28
C ASP A 158 -11.96 -0.56 12.50
N ALA A 159 -11.21 -0.35 13.59
CA ALA A 159 -11.73 0.30 14.79
C ALA A 159 -12.31 1.70 14.52
N LYS A 160 -11.90 2.37 13.43
CA LYS A 160 -12.37 3.71 13.06
C LYS A 160 -13.63 3.68 12.20
N ALA A 161 -13.82 2.64 11.39
CA ALA A 161 -14.93 2.53 10.45
C ALA A 161 -15.81 1.34 10.84
N TRP A 162 -16.92 1.66 11.50
CA TRP A 162 -17.90 0.67 11.92
C TRP A 162 -18.41 -0.14 10.70
N ASN A 163 -18.54 -1.45 10.87
CA ASN A 163 -19.01 -2.40 9.86
C ASN A 163 -18.18 -2.46 8.56
N THR A 164 -16.88 -2.15 8.65
CA THR A 164 -15.96 -2.41 7.54
C THR A 164 -15.06 -3.59 7.87
N HIS A 165 -15.02 -4.55 6.95
CA HIS A 165 -14.32 -5.81 7.09
C HIS A 165 -13.15 -5.86 6.12
N GLY A 166 -12.01 -6.33 6.62
CA GLY A 166 -10.84 -6.72 5.85
C GLY A 166 -10.55 -8.20 6.06
N ALA A 167 -9.74 -8.76 5.16
CA ALA A 167 -9.29 -10.13 5.24
C ALA A 167 -7.78 -10.23 5.01
N VAL A 168 -7.17 -11.23 5.64
CA VAL A 168 -5.78 -11.63 5.49
C VAL A 168 -5.75 -13.09 5.07
N LEU A 169 -4.98 -13.39 4.04
CA LEU A 169 -4.61 -14.74 3.66
C LEU A 169 -3.15 -14.98 4.02
N ARG A 170 -2.88 -16.04 4.76
CA ARG A 170 -1.52 -16.53 5.01
C ARG A 170 -1.36 -17.91 4.40
N ILE A 171 -0.30 -18.07 3.61
CA ILE A 171 0.15 -19.37 3.10
C ILE A 171 1.51 -19.67 3.71
N GLN A 172 1.60 -20.73 4.51
CA GLN A 172 2.84 -21.16 5.15
C GLN A 172 3.30 -22.50 4.58
N LEU A 173 4.43 -22.52 3.87
CA LEU A 173 5.05 -23.72 3.30
C LEU A 173 6.05 -24.35 4.27
N ALA A 174 6.74 -23.52 5.07
CA ALA A 174 7.68 -23.93 6.10
C ALA A 174 7.73 -22.89 7.23
N PRO A 175 8.36 -23.17 8.40
CA PRO A 175 8.42 -22.23 9.53
C PRO A 175 8.88 -20.80 9.18
N HIS A 176 9.76 -20.66 8.18
CA HIS A 176 10.28 -19.38 7.71
C HIS A 176 9.95 -19.09 6.23
N CYS A 177 9.17 -19.95 5.58
CA CYS A 177 8.75 -19.77 4.19
C CYS A 177 7.23 -19.60 4.18
N TYR A 178 6.78 -18.34 4.20
CA TYR A 178 5.37 -17.99 4.12
C TYR A 178 5.18 -16.65 3.43
N ARG A 179 3.98 -16.45 2.88
CA ARG A 179 3.53 -15.16 2.33
C ARG A 179 2.21 -14.76 2.95
N VAL A 180 2.01 -13.45 3.03
CA VAL A 180 0.84 -12.82 3.61
C VAL A 180 0.27 -11.87 2.57
N TYR A 181 -1.01 -12.04 2.27
CA TYR A 181 -1.79 -11.18 1.39
C TYR A 181 -2.90 -10.54 2.23
N SER A 182 -3.25 -9.29 1.94
CA SER A 182 -4.33 -8.62 2.66
C SER A 182 -5.05 -7.58 1.83
N CYS A 183 -6.32 -7.35 2.12
CA CYS A 183 -7.14 -6.28 1.53
C CYS A 183 -7.44 -5.16 2.54
N GLU A 184 -7.91 -4.00 2.06
CA GLU A 184 -8.36 -2.92 2.95
C GLU A 184 -9.68 -3.24 3.63
N PRO A 185 -9.90 -2.77 4.87
CA PRO A 185 -11.19 -2.91 5.53
C PRO A 185 -12.17 -1.88 4.95
N ILE A 186 -12.61 -2.12 3.72
CA ILE A 186 -13.58 -1.28 3.00
C ILE A 186 -14.85 -2.05 2.63
N PHE A 187 -14.89 -3.35 2.93
CA PHE A 187 -15.99 -4.23 2.54
C PHE A 187 -17.06 -4.27 3.62
N ASP A 188 -18.30 -4.41 3.19
CA ASP A 188 -19.50 -4.51 4.02
C ASP A 188 -19.67 -5.89 4.66
N SER A 189 -19.02 -6.91 4.10
CA SER A 189 -19.08 -8.30 4.56
C SER A 189 -17.71 -8.94 4.54
N ALA A 190 -17.42 -9.74 5.57
CA ALA A 190 -16.17 -10.49 5.64
C ALA A 190 -16.01 -11.50 4.50
N SER A 191 -17.11 -12.05 3.97
CA SER A 191 -17.07 -12.93 2.79
C SER A 191 -16.55 -12.19 1.56
N ASN A 192 -17.05 -10.98 1.31
CA ASN A 192 -16.61 -10.13 0.20
C ASN A 192 -15.13 -9.72 0.38
N ALA A 193 -14.72 -9.44 1.62
CA ALA A 193 -13.33 -9.12 1.94
C ALA A 193 -12.37 -10.29 1.64
N ARG A 194 -12.75 -11.53 2.01
CA ARG A 194 -11.98 -12.74 1.71
C ARG A 194 -11.85 -12.97 0.22
N GLU A 195 -12.95 -12.87 -0.50
CA GLU A 195 -13.00 -13.03 -1.96
C GLU A 195 -12.10 -12.01 -2.66
N HIS A 196 -12.18 -10.73 -2.27
CA HIS A 196 -11.28 -9.71 -2.81
C HIS A 196 -9.81 -9.96 -2.44
N CYS A 197 -9.54 -10.44 -1.22
CA CYS A 197 -8.19 -10.81 -0.80
C CYS A 197 -7.65 -12.01 -1.61
N ALA A 198 -8.49 -12.99 -1.94
CA ALA A 198 -8.14 -14.12 -2.80
C ALA A 198 -7.75 -13.66 -4.20
N GLY A 199 -8.56 -12.79 -4.81
CA GLY A 199 -8.28 -12.21 -6.12
C GLY A 199 -6.95 -11.43 -6.16
N LEU A 200 -6.68 -10.62 -5.12
CA LEU A 200 -5.38 -9.94 -4.97
C LEU A 200 -4.23 -10.94 -4.84
N ALA A 201 -4.38 -11.98 -4.01
CA ALA A 201 -3.35 -12.99 -3.81
C ALA A 201 -3.03 -13.75 -5.11
N ILE A 202 -4.04 -14.09 -5.91
CA ILE A 202 -3.86 -14.70 -7.24
C ILE A 202 -3.10 -13.75 -8.17
N GLY A 203 -3.47 -12.47 -8.20
CA GLY A 203 -2.78 -11.45 -8.99
C GLY A 203 -1.31 -11.25 -8.58
N GLU A 204 -0.97 -11.48 -7.31
CA GLU A 204 0.40 -11.45 -6.77
C GLU A 204 1.14 -12.80 -6.90
N GLY A 205 0.55 -13.79 -7.58
CA GLY A 205 1.19 -15.08 -7.85
C GLY A 205 1.17 -16.06 -6.67
N VAL A 206 0.13 -16.04 -5.82
CA VAL A 206 0.02 -16.99 -4.70
C VAL A 206 0.04 -18.44 -5.15
N LEU A 207 -0.54 -18.75 -6.32
CA LEU A 207 -0.54 -20.10 -6.86
C LEU A 207 0.89 -20.55 -7.21
N GLU A 208 1.69 -19.69 -7.84
CA GLU A 208 3.11 -19.97 -8.11
C GLU A 208 3.90 -20.17 -6.82
N PHE A 209 3.63 -19.34 -5.80
CA PHE A 209 4.24 -19.51 -4.49
C PHE A 209 3.85 -20.86 -3.86
N ILE A 210 2.57 -21.26 -3.92
CA ILE A 210 2.13 -22.57 -3.42
C ILE A 210 2.84 -23.70 -4.17
N ARG A 211 3.10 -23.58 -5.46
CA ARG A 211 3.77 -24.63 -6.26
C ARG A 211 5.27 -24.69 -6.01
N HIS A 212 5.94 -23.54 -5.99
CA HIS A 212 7.39 -23.44 -6.13
C HIS A 212 8.10 -22.68 -5.00
N GLY A 213 7.37 -22.10 -4.05
CA GLY A 213 7.92 -21.17 -3.05
C GLY A 213 8.99 -21.75 -2.12
N ASN A 214 9.09 -23.07 -2.01
CA ASN A 214 10.12 -23.79 -1.26
C ASN A 214 11.15 -24.52 -2.18
N GLY A 215 11.23 -24.16 -3.46
CA GLY A 215 12.12 -24.79 -4.45
C GLY A 215 11.59 -26.11 -5.03
N GLN A 216 10.37 -26.51 -4.68
CA GLN A 216 9.75 -27.73 -5.20
C GLN A 216 9.34 -27.57 -6.67
N THR A 217 9.63 -28.58 -7.48
CA THR A 217 9.36 -28.57 -8.94
C THR A 217 8.21 -29.48 -9.36
N ALA A 218 7.82 -30.44 -8.52
CA ALA A 218 6.74 -31.39 -8.78
C ALA A 218 5.82 -31.54 -7.55
N PRO A 219 4.52 -31.88 -7.70
CA PRO A 219 3.60 -32.10 -6.58
C PRO A 219 4.14 -33.12 -5.58
N GLN A 220 3.87 -32.90 -4.29
CA GLN A 220 4.33 -33.81 -3.24
C GLN A 220 3.51 -35.10 -3.28
N SER A 221 4.16 -36.27 -3.39
CA SER A 221 3.49 -37.55 -3.19
C SER A 221 3.01 -37.68 -1.75
N ASP A 222 1.85 -38.32 -1.52
CA ASP A 222 1.10 -38.48 -0.26
C ASP A 222 1.84 -39.08 0.96
N THR A 223 3.16 -39.22 0.89
CA THR A 223 4.03 -39.57 2.02
C THR A 223 3.87 -38.58 3.16
N THR A 224 3.18 -39.02 4.21
CA THR A 224 2.76 -38.25 5.39
C THR A 224 3.95 -37.66 6.14
N PRO A 225 4.19 -36.34 6.12
CA PRO A 225 5.12 -35.69 7.02
C PRO A 225 4.40 -35.31 8.33
N PRO A 226 5.15 -35.11 9.42
CA PRO A 226 4.59 -34.65 10.68
C PRO A 226 3.93 -33.27 10.48
N GLY A 227 2.64 -33.19 10.76
CA GLY A 227 1.86 -31.96 10.58
C GLY A 227 2.44 -30.81 11.39
N ILE A 228 2.77 -29.71 10.72
CA ILE A 228 3.17 -28.43 11.32
C ILE A 228 1.90 -27.81 11.93
N ARG A 229 1.46 -28.30 13.09
CA ARG A 229 0.38 -27.66 13.85
C ARG A 229 0.97 -26.81 14.95
N SER A 230 1.16 -25.53 14.66
CA SER A 230 1.60 -24.53 15.64
C SER A 230 0.39 -23.86 16.30
N ALA A 231 -0.51 -24.64 16.89
CA ALA A 231 -1.71 -24.12 17.53
C ALA A 231 -1.77 -24.57 19.00
N GLY A 232 -1.68 -23.61 19.93
CA GLY A 232 -2.23 -23.81 21.27
C GLY A 232 -1.55 -23.07 22.40
N ALA A 233 -0.24 -22.82 22.33
CA ALA A 233 0.46 -22.12 23.40
C ALA A 233 0.58 -20.63 23.08
N GLY A 234 0.08 -19.78 23.98
CA GLY A 234 0.38 -18.35 23.95
C GLY A 234 1.90 -18.16 23.96
N ARG A 235 2.41 -17.31 23.07
CA ARG A 235 3.83 -17.14 22.85
C ARG A 235 4.31 -15.81 23.45
N SER A 236 5.44 -15.82 24.14
CA SER A 236 6.03 -14.57 24.62
C SER A 236 6.65 -13.78 23.46
N LEU A 237 6.70 -12.45 23.57
CA LEU A 237 7.34 -11.61 22.56
C LEU A 237 8.82 -11.98 22.35
N GLN A 238 9.52 -12.35 23.42
CA GLN A 238 10.92 -12.78 23.36
C GLN A 238 11.08 -14.11 22.60
N GLN A 239 10.24 -15.11 22.89
CA GLN A 239 10.24 -16.38 22.16
C GLN A 239 9.93 -16.19 20.68
N PHE A 240 9.04 -15.25 20.34
CA PHE A 240 8.75 -14.91 18.95
C PHE A 240 9.99 -14.30 18.27
N TYR A 241 10.59 -13.29 18.90
CA TYR A 241 11.81 -12.63 18.41
C TYR A 241 12.97 -13.61 18.16
N GLU A 242 13.19 -14.56 19.07
CA GLU A 242 14.24 -15.57 18.95
C GLU A 242 14.03 -16.54 17.78
N SER A 243 12.79 -16.72 17.32
CA SER A 243 12.50 -17.57 16.16
C SER A 243 12.47 -16.87 14.82
N LEU A 244 12.64 -15.55 14.80
CA LEU A 244 12.71 -14.84 13.53
C LEU A 244 13.99 -15.22 12.78
N PRO A 245 13.97 -15.22 11.43
CA PRO A 245 15.17 -15.44 10.62
C PRO A 245 16.29 -14.47 11.02
N ARG A 246 17.52 -14.98 11.09
CA ARG A 246 18.74 -14.21 11.38
C ARG A 246 19.73 -14.34 10.20
N PRO A 247 20.60 -13.34 9.96
CA PRO A 247 20.77 -12.11 10.73
C PRO A 247 19.71 -11.05 10.43
N PHE A 248 19.46 -10.15 11.39
CA PHE A 248 18.72 -8.91 11.11
C PHE A 248 19.66 -7.95 10.37
N GLU A 249 19.15 -7.19 9.40
CA GLU A 249 19.93 -6.08 8.83
C GLU A 249 20.23 -4.98 9.87
N GLU A 250 19.37 -4.87 10.88
CA GLU A 250 19.49 -3.86 11.93
C GLU A 250 20.32 -4.36 13.12
N PRO A 251 21.09 -3.48 13.78
CA PRO A 251 21.99 -3.86 14.88
C PRO A 251 21.23 -4.09 16.19
N PHE A 252 20.52 -5.21 16.28
CA PHE A 252 19.73 -5.63 17.46
C PHE A 252 20.40 -6.71 18.32
N GLU A 253 21.63 -7.11 18.01
CA GLU A 253 22.26 -8.35 18.50
C GLU A 253 22.31 -8.48 20.04
N ASP A 254 22.34 -7.37 20.77
CA ASP A 254 22.45 -7.36 22.24
C ASP A 254 21.17 -6.93 22.99
N LYS A 255 20.05 -6.73 22.29
CA LYS A 255 18.82 -6.17 22.89
C LYS A 255 17.74 -7.22 23.01
N THR A 256 17.01 -7.20 24.13
CA THR A 256 15.79 -7.98 24.27
C THR A 256 14.68 -7.44 23.38
N ALA A 257 13.69 -8.28 23.05
CA ALA A 257 12.58 -7.90 22.18
C ALA A 257 11.80 -6.66 22.70
N ALA A 258 11.71 -6.52 24.02
CA ALA A 258 11.05 -5.37 24.66
C ALA A 258 11.88 -4.08 24.57
N GLU A 259 13.21 -4.17 24.65
CA GLU A 259 14.11 -3.00 24.58
C GLU A 259 14.24 -2.42 23.18
N ILE A 260 14.08 -3.25 22.14
CA ILE A 260 14.18 -2.80 20.74
C ILE A 260 13.12 -1.74 20.41
N ASN A 261 11.92 -1.84 21.01
CA ASN A 261 10.77 -1.00 20.65
C ASN A 261 10.54 -0.96 19.12
N ALA A 262 10.37 -2.14 18.52
CA ALA A 262 10.36 -2.31 17.06
C ALA A 262 9.34 -1.42 16.33
N ALA A 263 8.16 -1.20 16.91
CA ALA A 263 7.16 -0.30 16.33
C ALA A 263 7.64 1.17 16.30
N GLY A 264 8.36 1.63 17.33
CA GLY A 264 8.99 2.95 17.35
C GLY A 264 10.16 3.06 16.38
N TRP A 265 10.95 1.99 16.24
CA TRP A 265 12.03 1.91 15.27
C TRP A 265 11.49 2.02 13.83
N LEU A 266 10.48 1.22 13.49
CA LEU A 266 9.79 1.29 12.20
C LEU A 266 9.24 2.70 11.93
N GLY A 267 8.63 3.34 12.92
CA GLY A 267 8.19 4.74 12.81
C GLY A 267 9.34 5.71 12.50
N THR A 268 10.52 5.50 13.07
CA THR A 268 11.72 6.30 12.79
C THR A 268 12.22 6.10 11.37
N LEU A 269 12.19 4.85 10.86
CA LEU A 269 12.55 4.55 9.47
C LEU A 269 11.61 5.22 8.47
N LEU A 270 10.30 5.12 8.71
CA LEU A 270 9.28 5.78 7.87
C LEU A 270 9.47 7.31 7.89
N ALA A 271 9.71 7.90 9.05
CA ALA A 271 10.01 9.33 9.19
C ALA A 271 11.35 9.75 8.55
N GLY A 272 12.28 8.81 8.33
CA GLY A 272 13.52 9.02 7.59
C GLY A 272 13.31 9.06 6.08
N ALA A 273 12.37 8.25 5.56
CA ALA A 273 12.03 8.11 4.15
C ALA A 273 11.00 9.15 3.66
N LYS A 274 11.12 10.40 4.10
CA LYS A 274 10.20 11.49 3.73
C LYS A 274 10.08 11.66 2.22
N GLY A 275 8.86 11.84 1.75
CA GLY A 275 8.56 11.99 0.33
C GLY A 275 8.30 10.67 -0.38
N ALA A 276 8.58 9.53 0.26
CA ALA A 276 8.20 8.21 -0.26
C ALA A 276 6.71 7.89 -0.06
N ARG A 277 5.98 8.72 0.69
CA ARG A 277 4.53 8.60 0.92
C ARG A 277 4.14 7.28 1.58
N PHE A 278 4.93 6.86 2.56
CA PHE A 278 4.61 5.67 3.31
C PHE A 278 3.51 5.93 4.33
N THR A 279 2.55 5.03 4.39
CA THR A 279 1.64 4.91 5.53
C THR A 279 1.75 3.52 6.13
N ALA A 280 1.68 3.44 7.46
CA ALA A 280 1.75 2.20 8.21
C ALA A 280 0.49 2.02 9.03
N ASP A 281 -0.37 1.12 8.58
CA ASP A 281 -1.63 0.80 9.23
C ASP A 281 -1.49 -0.50 10.02
N PHE A 282 -1.95 -0.49 11.26
CA PHE A 282 -1.95 -1.65 12.14
C PHE A 282 -3.39 -2.06 12.42
N TYR A 283 -3.74 -3.29 12.07
CA TYR A 283 -5.03 -3.90 12.35
C TYR A 283 -4.85 -5.06 13.33
N PHE A 284 -5.74 -5.18 14.30
CA PHE A 284 -5.66 -6.24 15.31
C PHE A 284 -6.62 -7.36 14.94
N VAL A 285 -6.13 -8.60 15.00
CA VAL A 285 -6.93 -9.81 14.81
C VAL A 285 -7.07 -10.47 16.16
N THR A 286 -8.29 -10.84 16.54
CA THR A 286 -8.54 -11.57 17.79
C THR A 286 -8.88 -13.02 17.47
N ALA A 287 -8.33 -13.94 18.26
CA ALA A 287 -8.72 -15.33 18.24
C ALA A 287 -8.99 -15.81 19.66
N THR A 288 -10.02 -16.63 19.84
CA THR A 288 -10.29 -17.27 21.12
C THR A 288 -9.56 -18.60 21.15
N SER A 289 -8.63 -18.75 22.10
CA SER A 289 -7.93 -20.02 22.33
C SER A 289 -8.91 -21.06 22.87
N GLU A 290 -8.85 -22.28 22.33
CA GLU A 290 -9.65 -23.43 22.76
C GLU A 290 -9.17 -24.02 24.11
N THR A 291 -8.03 -23.58 24.64
CA THR A 291 -7.52 -24.01 25.94
C THR A 291 -8.49 -23.62 27.07
N ALA A 292 -8.74 -24.50 28.03
CA ALA A 292 -9.52 -24.17 29.23
C ALA A 292 -8.61 -23.55 30.33
N PRO A 293 -8.90 -22.35 30.86
CA PRO A 293 -9.99 -21.43 30.51
C PRO A 293 -9.72 -20.66 29.20
N PRO A 294 -10.78 -20.34 28.41
CA PRO A 294 -10.62 -19.66 27.12
C PRO A 294 -9.92 -18.32 27.31
N ARG A 295 -8.89 -18.08 26.51
CA ARG A 295 -8.11 -16.82 26.51
C ARG A 295 -8.25 -16.14 25.17
N ILE A 296 -8.47 -14.84 25.18
CA ILE A 296 -8.44 -14.02 23.97
C ILE A 296 -6.98 -13.77 23.62
N MET A 297 -6.55 -14.27 22.47
CA MET A 297 -5.24 -14.00 21.91
C MET A 297 -5.34 -12.91 20.86
N GLN A 298 -4.29 -12.10 20.76
CA GLN A 298 -4.18 -10.93 19.90
C GLN A 298 -3.11 -11.22 18.84
N GLY A 299 -3.45 -10.95 17.60
CA GLY A 299 -2.58 -10.91 16.44
C GLY A 299 -2.57 -9.51 15.86
N CYS A 300 -1.64 -9.24 14.95
CA CYS A 300 -1.56 -7.92 14.33
C CYS A 300 -1.13 -8.04 12.86
N LEU A 301 -1.88 -7.36 12.00
CA LEU A 301 -1.54 -7.11 10.61
C LEU A 301 -0.93 -5.72 10.50
N LEU A 302 0.27 -5.63 9.94
CA LEU A 302 0.92 -4.39 9.53
C LEU A 302 0.83 -4.27 8.01
N ARG A 303 0.25 -3.18 7.52
CA ARG A 303 0.24 -2.82 6.12
C ARG A 303 1.10 -1.59 5.89
N LEU A 304 2.19 -1.76 5.16
CA LEU A 304 3.02 -0.68 4.65
C LEU A 304 2.53 -0.31 3.25
N LYS A 305 1.81 0.81 3.14
CA LYS A 305 1.26 1.30 1.88
C LYS A 305 2.16 2.40 1.32
N ARG A 306 2.31 2.37 0.01
CA ARG A 306 2.94 3.38 -0.84
C ARG A 306 2.05 3.51 -2.09
N PRO A 307 2.02 4.67 -2.78
CA PRO A 307 1.24 4.79 -4.00
C PRO A 307 1.62 3.69 -5.01
N GLY A 308 0.66 2.83 -5.35
CA GLY A 308 0.85 1.70 -6.27
C GLY A 308 1.44 0.42 -5.68
N GLU A 309 1.87 0.42 -4.41
CA GLU A 309 2.54 -0.73 -3.78
C GLU A 309 2.04 -0.92 -2.34
N CYS A 310 1.72 -2.15 -1.95
CA CYS A 310 1.39 -2.48 -0.57
C CYS A 310 2.15 -3.73 -0.13
N ARG A 311 2.81 -3.66 1.04
CA ARG A 311 3.42 -4.82 1.68
C ARG A 311 2.70 -5.13 2.98
N SER A 312 2.34 -6.40 3.14
CA SER A 312 1.57 -6.88 4.30
C SER A 312 2.44 -7.83 5.12
N TYR A 313 2.45 -7.61 6.43
CA TYR A 313 3.14 -8.45 7.40
C TYR A 313 2.12 -8.85 8.47
N PHE A 314 2.11 -10.12 8.87
CA PHE A 314 1.11 -10.62 9.80
C PHE A 314 1.77 -11.44 10.91
N ALA A 315 1.44 -11.09 12.15
CA ALA A 315 1.77 -11.88 13.33
C ALA A 315 0.50 -12.56 13.84
N ASP A 316 0.56 -13.89 13.94
CA ASP A 316 -0.55 -14.74 14.35
C ASP A 316 -1.14 -14.32 15.71
N PRO A 317 -2.43 -14.61 15.95
CA PRO A 317 -3.08 -14.33 17.22
C PRO A 317 -2.61 -15.28 18.32
N GLN A 318 -1.40 -15.05 18.83
CA GLN A 318 -0.72 -15.84 19.85
C GLN A 318 -0.32 -15.02 21.08
N PHE A 319 -0.53 -13.70 21.05
CA PHE A 319 -0.07 -12.79 22.10
C PHE A 319 -1.19 -12.42 23.07
N PRO A 320 -0.92 -12.32 24.38
CA PRO A 320 -1.94 -11.91 25.35
C PRO A 320 -2.28 -10.41 25.28
N SER A 321 -1.43 -9.60 24.64
CA SER A 321 -1.52 -8.13 24.61
C SER A 321 -1.40 -7.60 23.19
N GLN A 322 -2.22 -6.59 22.85
CA GLN A 322 -2.12 -5.88 21.57
C GLN A 322 -0.77 -5.19 21.37
N LYS A 323 -0.15 -4.72 22.46
CA LYS A 323 1.18 -4.09 22.38
C LYS A 323 2.24 -5.08 21.93
N ASP A 324 2.16 -6.31 22.43
CA ASP A 324 3.10 -7.38 22.10
C ASP A 324 2.86 -7.86 20.67
N ALA A 325 1.60 -8.05 20.26
CA ALA A 325 1.25 -8.38 18.88
C ALA A 325 1.76 -7.31 17.89
N LYS A 326 1.60 -6.02 18.23
CA LYS A 326 2.11 -4.90 17.44
C LYS A 326 3.63 -4.87 17.36
N ALA A 327 4.33 -5.16 18.46
CA ALA A 327 5.78 -5.25 18.48
C ALA A 327 6.27 -6.46 17.66
N ALA A 328 5.59 -7.60 17.77
CA ALA A 328 5.90 -8.82 17.04
C ALA A 328 5.80 -8.63 15.53
N VAL A 329 4.70 -8.05 15.03
CA VAL A 329 4.56 -7.81 13.59
C VAL A 329 5.60 -6.81 13.06
N ALA A 330 5.99 -5.82 13.88
CA ALA A 330 7.04 -4.87 13.52
C ALA A 330 8.43 -5.54 13.46
N LEU A 331 8.76 -6.41 14.43
CA LEU A 331 9.98 -7.21 14.41
C LEU A 331 10.02 -8.14 13.18
N LEU A 332 8.88 -8.78 12.89
CA LEU A 332 8.74 -9.63 11.72
C LEU A 332 9.00 -8.85 10.43
N ALA A 333 8.38 -7.68 10.26
CA ALA A 333 8.59 -6.85 9.09
C ALA A 333 10.07 -6.47 8.92
N LEU A 334 10.75 -6.11 10.02
CA LEU A 334 12.18 -5.79 10.00
C LEU A 334 13.05 -7.00 9.64
N SER A 335 12.68 -8.23 10.07
CA SER A 335 13.37 -9.46 9.65
C SER A 335 13.15 -9.83 8.18
N GLN A 336 12.12 -9.27 7.54
CA GLN A 336 11.78 -9.49 6.13
C GLN A 336 12.14 -8.25 5.28
N ASP A 337 13.26 -7.61 5.62
CA ASP A 337 13.85 -6.48 4.87
C ASP A 337 12.95 -5.25 4.70
N ALA A 338 11.93 -5.05 5.54
CA ALA A 338 11.13 -3.83 5.50
C ALA A 338 12.01 -2.58 5.68
N GLY A 339 13.09 -2.68 6.46
CA GLY A 339 14.05 -1.59 6.65
C GLY A 339 14.77 -1.19 5.36
N LYS A 340 15.35 -2.14 4.63
CA LYS A 340 15.95 -1.91 3.31
C LYS A 340 14.95 -1.41 2.28
N TYR A 341 13.73 -1.94 2.28
CA TYR A 341 12.67 -1.44 1.39
C TYR A 341 12.36 0.05 1.65
N ILE A 342 12.15 0.44 2.91
CA ILE A 342 11.86 1.84 3.28
C ILE A 342 13.05 2.76 2.94
N ARG A 343 14.28 2.35 3.27
CA ARG A 343 15.49 3.10 2.94
C ARG A 343 15.69 3.24 1.42
N GLY A 344 15.48 2.17 0.67
CA GLY A 344 15.60 2.16 -0.79
C GLY A 344 14.62 3.12 -1.45
N ALA A 345 13.36 3.13 -1.00
CA ALA A 345 12.36 4.09 -1.47
C ALA A 345 12.73 5.53 -1.10
N GLY A 346 13.24 5.78 0.11
CA GLY A 346 13.74 7.09 0.52
C GLY A 346 14.93 7.57 -0.33
N ALA A 347 15.88 6.68 -0.63
CA ALA A 347 17.01 6.96 -1.52
C ALA A 347 16.56 7.24 -2.96
N ALA A 348 15.58 6.49 -3.47
CA ALA A 348 15.00 6.74 -4.79
C ALA A 348 14.32 8.11 -4.88
N VAL A 349 13.66 8.57 -3.80
CA VAL A 349 13.08 9.92 -3.73
C VAL A 349 14.17 10.99 -3.71
N GLU A 350 15.25 10.78 -2.96
CA GLU A 350 16.38 11.71 -2.91
C GLU A 350 17.11 11.80 -4.26
N ALA A 351 17.23 10.69 -4.99
CA ALA A 351 17.86 10.63 -6.30
C ALA A 351 17.11 11.43 -7.40
N ARG A 352 15.83 11.76 -7.20
CA ARG A 352 15.04 12.56 -8.16
C ARG A 352 15.54 14.00 -8.29
N VAL A 353 16.18 14.54 -7.25
CA VAL A 353 16.78 15.87 -7.28
C VAL A 353 18.25 15.75 -6.97
N THR A 354 19.05 15.62 -8.03
CA THR A 354 20.49 15.43 -7.89
C THR A 354 21.17 16.67 -7.30
N PRO A 355 22.32 16.53 -6.61
CA PRO A 355 23.10 17.67 -6.15
C PRO A 355 23.47 18.65 -7.27
N GLU A 356 23.70 18.15 -8.48
CA GLU A 356 24.01 18.95 -9.67
C GLU A 356 22.80 19.79 -10.09
N MET A 357 21.59 19.22 -10.09
CA MET A 357 20.35 19.97 -10.36
C MET A 357 20.15 21.09 -9.32
N ARG A 358 20.35 20.79 -8.04
CA ARG A 358 20.25 21.81 -6.96
C ARG A 358 21.23 22.95 -7.19
N GLN A 359 22.48 22.62 -7.49
CA GLN A 359 23.52 23.60 -7.71
C GLN A 359 23.20 24.46 -8.93
N PHE A 360 22.87 23.85 -10.07
CA PHE A 360 22.54 24.55 -11.31
C PHE A 360 21.34 25.49 -11.16
N VAL A 361 20.26 25.04 -10.51
CA VAL A 361 19.09 25.89 -10.28
C VAL A 361 19.44 27.07 -9.37
N LEU A 362 20.21 26.82 -8.31
CA LEU A 362 20.59 27.85 -7.34
C LEU A 362 21.53 28.89 -7.94
N THR A 363 22.53 28.46 -8.72
CA THR A 363 23.56 29.37 -9.27
C THR A 363 23.12 30.07 -10.52
N SER A 364 22.28 29.43 -11.34
CA SER A 364 22.00 29.89 -12.70
C SER A 364 20.53 30.25 -12.87
N VAL A 365 19.63 29.30 -12.64
CA VAL A 365 18.21 29.45 -13.00
C VAL A 365 17.51 30.51 -12.13
N PHE A 366 17.64 30.45 -10.79
CA PHE A 366 16.96 31.41 -9.93
C PHE A 366 17.41 32.87 -10.15
N PRO A 367 18.72 33.17 -10.25
CA PRO A 367 19.16 34.52 -10.61
C PRO A 367 18.63 34.97 -11.97
N MET A 368 18.67 34.12 -13.00
CA MET A 368 18.16 34.47 -14.34
C MET A 368 16.65 34.74 -14.33
N LEU A 369 15.86 33.86 -13.71
CA LEU A 369 14.42 34.09 -13.55
C LEU A 369 14.14 35.41 -12.84
N ALA A 370 14.88 35.72 -11.76
CA ALA A 370 14.70 36.96 -11.02
C ALA A 370 15.06 38.20 -11.86
N THR A 371 16.19 38.18 -12.58
CA THR A 371 16.62 39.31 -13.41
C THR A 371 15.70 39.55 -14.60
N GLU A 372 15.29 38.50 -15.32
CA GLU A 372 14.46 38.65 -16.51
C GLU A 372 13.01 39.02 -16.16
N THR A 373 12.43 38.46 -15.09
CA THR A 373 11.09 38.90 -14.63
C THR A 373 11.08 40.37 -14.20
N GLN A 374 12.13 40.83 -13.51
CA GLN A 374 12.29 42.25 -13.16
C GLN A 374 12.43 43.15 -14.39
N ARG A 375 13.13 42.70 -15.44
CA ARG A 375 13.35 43.46 -16.67
C ARG A 375 12.05 43.73 -17.44
N ILE A 376 11.13 42.77 -17.46
CA ILE A 376 9.83 42.90 -18.11
C ILE A 376 8.89 43.81 -17.30
N GLY A 377 9.25 44.15 -16.05
CA GLY A 377 8.34 44.81 -15.10
C GLY A 377 7.23 43.87 -14.62
N GLY A 378 7.41 42.56 -14.80
CA GLY A 378 6.46 41.54 -14.36
C GLY A 378 6.58 41.25 -12.86
N ALA A 379 5.57 40.56 -12.33
CA ALA A 379 5.62 40.07 -10.96
C ALA A 379 6.71 38.99 -10.79
N ALA A 380 7.29 38.91 -9.59
CA ALA A 380 8.23 37.86 -9.25
C ALA A 380 7.60 36.47 -9.44
N PRO A 381 8.38 35.43 -9.82
CA PRO A 381 7.83 34.09 -10.05
C PRO A 381 7.05 33.57 -8.83
N HIS A 382 5.82 33.11 -9.07
CA HIS A 382 4.93 32.62 -8.01
C HIS A 382 5.10 31.10 -7.84
N PHE A 383 5.32 30.67 -6.60
CA PHE A 383 5.47 29.26 -6.25
C PHE A 383 4.33 28.83 -5.34
N GLU A 384 3.49 27.92 -5.82
CA GLU A 384 2.44 27.27 -5.04
C GLU A 384 2.92 25.85 -4.66
N PHE A 385 2.77 25.48 -3.40
CA PHE A 385 3.23 24.18 -2.89
C PHE A 385 2.03 23.28 -2.58
N SER A 386 2.04 22.06 -3.12
CA SER A 386 1.10 21.01 -2.74
C SER A 386 1.78 20.03 -1.76
N THR A 387 1.02 19.43 -0.86
CA THR A 387 1.53 18.42 0.09
C THR A 387 0.58 17.22 0.07
N ALA A 388 1.12 16.01 -0.11
CA ALA A 388 0.36 14.76 -0.09
C ALA A 388 1.16 13.69 0.66
N ASP A 389 0.58 13.14 1.73
CA ASP A 389 1.13 12.00 2.48
C ASP A 389 2.61 12.10 2.88
N ASP A 390 3.10 13.29 3.27
CA ASP A 390 4.52 13.61 3.59
C ASP A 390 5.42 14.04 2.43
N ALA A 391 4.93 14.00 1.19
CA ALA A 391 5.63 14.47 0.01
C ALA A 391 5.19 15.88 -0.40
N PHE A 392 6.11 16.61 -1.02
CA PHE A 392 5.88 17.97 -1.51
C PHE A 392 5.84 17.99 -3.02
N GLY A 393 4.89 18.72 -3.59
CA GLY A 393 4.84 19.12 -4.99
C GLY A 393 4.98 20.63 -5.10
N CYS A 394 5.25 21.12 -6.30
CA CYS A 394 5.36 22.55 -6.53
C CYS A 394 4.86 22.93 -7.93
N ARG A 395 4.13 24.04 -7.98
CA ARG A 395 3.66 24.69 -9.19
C ARG A 395 4.33 26.07 -9.27
N LEU A 396 4.94 26.37 -10.41
CA LEU A 396 5.62 27.61 -10.71
C LEU A 396 4.83 28.34 -11.79
N GLN A 397 4.40 29.55 -11.49
CA GLN A 397 3.75 30.46 -12.43
C GLN A 397 4.68 31.64 -12.73
N VAL A 398 4.90 31.89 -14.02
CA VAL A 398 5.76 32.95 -14.53
C VAL A 398 4.97 33.78 -15.53
N ALA A 399 4.79 35.07 -15.24
CA ALA A 399 4.24 36.02 -16.20
C ALA A 399 5.31 36.41 -17.22
N LEU A 400 4.99 36.30 -18.50
CA LEU A 400 5.88 36.64 -19.62
C LEU A 400 5.75 38.10 -20.06
N ASP A 401 4.71 38.81 -19.60
CA ASP A 401 4.44 40.20 -19.94
C ASP A 401 4.17 41.05 -18.69
N ALA A 402 4.37 42.37 -18.83
CA ALA A 402 4.15 43.33 -17.73
C ALA A 402 2.67 43.39 -17.30
N ALA A 403 1.75 43.12 -18.24
CA ALA A 403 0.31 43.10 -17.97
C ALA A 403 -0.15 41.80 -17.28
N GLY A 404 0.67 40.75 -17.26
CA GLY A 404 0.32 39.44 -16.73
C GLY A 404 -0.74 38.70 -17.54
N ALA A 405 -0.90 39.02 -18.83
CA ALA A 405 -1.85 38.33 -19.70
C ALA A 405 -1.32 36.98 -20.20
N ASP A 406 0.01 36.81 -20.34
CA ASP A 406 0.64 35.54 -20.73
C ASP A 406 1.36 34.92 -19.53
N VAL A 407 0.66 34.03 -18.81
CA VAL A 407 1.22 33.30 -17.67
C VAL A 407 1.52 31.86 -18.07
N ARG A 408 2.76 31.44 -17.85
CA ARG A 408 3.18 30.04 -18.02
C ARG A 408 3.23 29.32 -16.69
N GLU A 409 2.62 28.14 -16.69
CA GLU A 409 2.55 27.27 -15.53
C GLU A 409 3.38 26.00 -15.74
N TYR A 410 4.19 25.67 -14.73
CA TYR A 410 4.97 24.45 -14.66
C TYR A 410 4.63 23.76 -13.34
N ALA A 411 4.41 22.45 -13.37
CA ALA A 411 4.05 21.70 -12.17
C ALA A 411 4.84 20.41 -12.08
N VAL A 412 5.25 20.07 -10.86
CA VAL A 412 5.80 18.76 -10.51
C VAL A 412 4.90 18.09 -9.45
N PRO A 413 4.68 16.77 -9.52
CA PRO A 413 3.80 16.07 -8.60
C PRO A 413 4.38 16.05 -7.17
N ALA A 414 3.54 15.71 -6.19
CA ALA A 414 3.93 15.63 -4.78
C ALA A 414 4.72 14.34 -4.50
N GLU A 415 5.98 14.33 -4.91
CA GLU A 415 6.87 13.16 -4.85
C GLU A 415 8.27 13.52 -4.32
N TYR A 416 8.43 14.72 -3.74
CA TYR A 416 9.71 15.22 -3.24
C TYR A 416 9.76 15.26 -1.71
N ARG A 417 10.96 15.03 -1.18
CA ARG A 417 11.25 15.00 0.26
C ARG A 417 11.02 16.34 0.97
N SER A 418 11.26 17.46 0.28
CA SER A 418 11.21 18.80 0.88
C SER A 418 10.63 19.84 -0.08
N LYS A 419 10.09 20.93 0.47
CA LYS A 419 9.64 22.09 -0.33
C LYS A 419 10.76 22.66 -1.20
N THR A 420 11.99 22.68 -0.69
CA THR A 420 13.18 23.14 -1.42
C THR A 420 13.51 22.25 -2.61
N ASP A 421 13.37 20.92 -2.46
CA ASP A 421 13.58 19.98 -3.56
C ASP A 421 12.47 20.10 -4.62
N ALA A 422 11.21 20.19 -4.21
CA ALA A 422 10.09 20.42 -5.13
C ALA A 422 10.24 21.74 -5.90
N LYS A 423 10.64 22.82 -5.21
CA LYS A 423 10.94 24.12 -5.82
C LYS A 423 12.09 24.03 -6.84
N THR A 424 13.14 23.29 -6.48
CA THR A 424 14.29 23.06 -7.37
C THR A 424 13.86 22.30 -8.61
N ALA A 425 13.09 21.22 -8.44
CA ALA A 425 12.63 20.38 -9.54
C ALA A 425 11.72 21.14 -10.52
N VAL A 426 10.78 21.95 -10.02
CA VAL A 426 9.91 22.73 -10.91
C VAL A 426 10.67 23.85 -11.64
N ALA A 427 11.64 24.47 -10.99
CA ALA A 427 12.48 25.49 -11.62
C ALA A 427 13.42 24.87 -12.68
N TYR A 428 13.96 23.69 -12.41
CA TYR A 428 14.73 22.92 -13.38
C TYR A 428 13.87 22.55 -14.59
N LEU A 429 12.65 22.02 -14.38
CA LEU A 429 11.70 21.69 -15.44
C LEU A 429 11.32 22.92 -16.27
N ALA A 430 11.10 24.06 -15.63
CA ALA A 430 10.79 25.31 -16.34
C ALA A 430 11.97 25.79 -17.19
N ALA A 431 13.20 25.69 -16.68
CA ALA A 431 14.42 26.01 -17.43
C ALA A 431 14.60 25.10 -18.64
N GLU A 432 14.38 23.79 -18.48
CA GLU A 432 14.42 22.80 -19.57
C GLU A 432 13.37 23.09 -20.66
N LYS A 433 12.21 23.62 -20.27
CA LYS A 433 11.17 24.09 -21.20
C LYS A 433 11.42 25.48 -21.78
N GLY A 434 12.60 26.07 -21.56
CA GLY A 434 12.99 27.35 -22.17
C GLY A 434 12.30 28.57 -21.56
N VAL A 435 11.83 28.53 -20.31
CA VAL A 435 11.16 29.69 -19.68
C VAL A 435 12.04 30.95 -19.66
N VAL A 436 13.36 30.78 -19.54
CA VAL A 436 14.31 31.91 -19.53
C VAL A 436 14.39 32.56 -20.91
N ASP A 437 14.35 31.77 -21.98
CA ASP A 437 14.38 32.27 -23.35
C ASP A 437 13.05 32.97 -23.69
N LEU A 438 11.93 32.40 -23.24
CA LEU A 438 10.62 33.04 -23.37
C LEU A 438 10.57 34.41 -22.67
N LEU A 439 11.21 34.56 -21.51
CA LEU A 439 11.30 35.85 -20.82
C LEU A 439 12.22 36.84 -21.55
N ARG A 440 13.33 36.37 -22.13
CA ARG A 440 14.30 37.23 -22.82
C ARG A 440 13.80 37.76 -24.15
N PHE A 441 13.07 36.92 -24.87
CA PHE A 441 12.78 37.12 -26.27
C PHE A 441 11.28 37.16 -26.60
N GLY A 442 10.42 36.90 -25.62
CA GLY A 442 8.98 36.79 -25.82
C GLY A 442 8.59 35.51 -26.57
N SER A 443 7.37 35.51 -27.11
CA SER A 443 6.79 34.40 -27.88
C SER A 443 7.29 34.31 -29.33
N ALA A 444 8.24 35.17 -29.73
CA ALA A 444 8.81 35.13 -31.06
C ALA A 444 9.61 33.82 -31.25
N PRO A 445 9.37 33.07 -32.35
CA PRO A 445 10.14 31.85 -32.62
C PRO A 445 11.60 32.21 -32.82
N HIS A 446 12.42 31.96 -31.82
CA HIS A 446 13.86 32.06 -31.99
C HIS A 446 14.40 30.85 -32.75
N GLY A 447 15.53 31.06 -33.42
CA GLY A 447 16.30 30.04 -34.12
C GLY A 447 16.77 28.90 -33.19
N PRO A 448 17.68 28.03 -33.65
CA PRO A 448 17.99 26.75 -33.00
C PRO A 448 18.13 26.92 -31.48
N THR A 449 17.33 26.13 -30.76
CA THR A 449 17.19 26.12 -29.29
C THR A 449 18.56 26.25 -28.65
N PHE A 450 18.80 27.37 -27.96
CA PHE A 450 20.03 27.55 -27.20
C PHE A 450 20.07 26.47 -26.13
N ASP A 451 20.99 25.50 -26.25
CA ASP A 451 21.13 24.48 -25.22
C ASP A 451 21.72 25.17 -23.98
N PHE A 452 20.84 25.47 -23.03
CA PHE A 452 21.16 26.21 -21.83
C PHE A 452 22.27 25.54 -21.00
N ARG A 453 22.52 24.24 -21.23
CA ARG A 453 23.63 23.52 -20.59
C ARG A 453 25.00 23.97 -21.10
N ASP A 454 25.10 24.40 -22.35
CA ASP A 454 26.39 24.80 -22.96
C ASP A 454 26.83 26.20 -22.55
N GLY A 455 25.87 27.06 -22.16
CA GLY A 455 26.13 28.44 -21.75
C GLY A 455 26.59 28.60 -20.30
N VAL A 456 26.59 27.55 -19.47
CA VAL A 456 27.11 27.63 -18.10
C VAL A 456 28.63 27.45 -18.16
N PRO A 457 29.44 28.52 -17.99
CA PRO A 457 30.89 28.36 -17.93
C PRO A 457 31.19 27.31 -16.86
N PRO A 458 32.02 26.29 -17.16
CA PRO A 458 32.27 25.18 -16.25
C PRO A 458 32.63 25.76 -14.90
N LEU A 459 31.77 25.51 -13.90
CA LEU A 459 31.86 26.08 -12.56
C LEU A 459 33.33 26.04 -12.14
N ALA A 460 33.98 27.20 -12.16
CA ALA A 460 35.40 27.31 -11.92
C ALA A 460 35.66 26.63 -10.58
N ARG A 461 36.27 25.45 -10.63
CA ARG A 461 36.40 24.54 -9.49
C ARG A 461 37.16 25.32 -8.44
N ASN A 462 36.43 25.86 -7.45
CA ASN A 462 36.92 26.88 -6.53
C ASN A 462 38.31 26.45 -6.07
N PRO A 463 39.38 27.19 -6.41
CA PRO A 463 40.74 26.73 -6.15
C PRO A 463 40.82 26.47 -4.66
N LYS A 464 41.01 25.19 -4.30
CA LYS A 464 40.96 24.67 -2.93
C LYS A 464 41.60 25.71 -2.02
N LYS A 465 40.79 26.46 -1.26
CA LYS A 465 41.30 27.42 -0.27
C LYS A 465 42.21 26.61 0.62
N LYS A 466 43.54 26.74 0.42
CA LYS A 466 44.55 26.06 1.22
C LYS A 466 44.20 26.39 2.65
N LYS A 467 43.69 25.39 3.38
CA LYS A 467 43.34 25.47 4.79
C LYS A 467 44.63 25.92 5.48
N LYS A 468 44.75 27.22 5.76
CA LYS A 468 45.88 27.81 6.49
C LYS A 468 45.82 27.15 7.86
N LYS A 469 46.61 26.09 8.03
CA LYS A 469 46.80 25.34 9.27
C LYS A 469 47.37 26.35 10.27
N LYS A 470 46.49 27.03 10.99
CA LYS A 470 46.85 27.94 12.08
C LYS A 470 47.36 27.03 13.19
N ASN A 471 48.69 26.86 13.22
CA ASN A 471 49.42 26.29 14.34
C ASN A 471 48.96 26.99 15.62
N LYS A 472 48.22 26.28 16.46
CA LYS A 472 48.00 26.64 17.86
C LYS A 472 49.02 25.85 18.67
N ARG A 473 50.25 26.35 18.71
CA ARG A 473 51.27 25.94 19.67
C ARG A 473 51.28 26.98 20.80
N GLY A 474 51.18 26.47 22.03
CA GLY A 474 51.81 26.99 23.26
C GLY A 474 51.45 28.39 23.74
N ALA A 475 50.72 28.45 24.85
CA ALA A 475 51.02 29.37 25.95
C ALA A 475 50.28 28.88 27.20
N GLU A 476 50.99 28.13 28.04
CA GLU A 476 50.80 28.19 29.49
C GLU A 476 51.05 29.64 29.93
N ASP A 477 50.16 30.21 30.72
CA ASP A 477 50.42 30.56 32.12
C ASP A 477 49.50 31.70 32.61
N ASP A 478 49.12 31.52 33.86
CA ASP A 478 48.79 32.47 34.92
C ASP A 478 47.55 33.40 34.93
N GLY A 479 46.80 33.22 36.03
CA GLY A 479 46.25 34.30 36.86
C GLY A 479 45.18 35.25 36.31
N GLY A 480 43.92 35.09 36.74
CA GLY A 480 43.01 36.24 36.73
C GLY A 480 41.51 36.02 36.92
N ARG A 481 41.08 35.93 38.19
CA ARG A 481 39.83 36.47 38.76
C ARG A 481 38.75 36.98 37.78
N ARG A 482 37.55 36.36 37.82
CA ARG A 482 36.22 37.01 37.93
C ARG A 482 35.11 35.95 38.04
N ARG A 483 34.59 35.75 39.25
CA ARG A 483 33.29 36.24 39.75
C ARG A 483 32.05 35.64 39.05
N ARG A 484 31.40 34.76 39.84
CA ARG A 484 29.94 34.63 40.08
C ARG A 484 29.03 34.27 38.89
N SER A 485 28.49 33.05 38.94
CA SER A 485 27.04 32.84 39.18
C SER A 485 26.76 31.33 39.31
N ARG A 486 26.66 30.86 40.56
CA ARG A 486 26.10 29.54 40.90
C ARG A 486 24.59 29.69 40.96
N GLY A 487 23.85 28.81 40.29
CA GLY A 487 22.40 28.77 40.44
C GLY A 487 21.68 27.89 39.42
N ARG A 488 22.04 26.60 39.31
CA ARG A 488 21.15 25.59 38.71
C ARG A 488 20.76 24.61 39.80
N ARG A 489 19.52 24.72 40.27
CA ARG A 489 18.81 23.68 41.01
C ARG A 489 18.02 22.79 40.03
N PRO A 490 17.74 21.53 40.40
CA PRO A 490 17.12 20.53 39.53
C PRO A 490 15.58 20.59 39.62
N TRP A 491 14.91 20.25 38.52
CA TRP A 491 13.45 20.13 38.47
C TRP A 491 12.99 18.77 38.99
N ALA A 492 12.34 18.78 40.15
CA ALA A 492 11.48 17.71 40.64
C ALA A 492 10.02 18.08 40.31
N TRP A 493 9.25 17.11 39.81
CA TRP A 493 7.82 17.25 39.55
C TRP A 493 7.02 16.84 40.79
N GLY A 494 6.15 17.73 41.28
CA GLY A 494 5.22 17.48 42.37
C GLY A 494 4.11 18.53 42.47
N ARG A 495 2.89 18.11 42.07
CA ARG A 495 1.51 18.47 42.49
C ARG A 495 1.15 19.81 43.17
N ALA A 496 -0.07 20.26 42.79
CA ALA A 496 -0.98 21.26 43.41
C ALA A 496 -0.57 22.73 43.23
N GLY A 497 -1.43 23.72 43.03
CA GLY A 497 -2.89 23.85 42.95
C GLY A 497 -3.24 25.36 42.95
N ALA A 498 -4.41 25.71 42.40
CA ALA A 498 -5.16 26.96 42.58
C ALA A 498 -4.56 28.34 42.18
N GLY A 499 -5.19 28.95 41.16
CA GLY A 499 -5.83 30.28 41.25
C GLY A 499 -4.97 31.54 41.14
N ALA A 500 -5.09 32.27 40.02
CA ALA A 500 -5.26 33.74 40.00
C ALA A 500 -5.46 34.25 38.55
N ALA A 501 -6.18 35.36 38.46
CA ALA A 501 -6.81 35.95 37.29
C ALA A 501 -5.87 36.60 36.24
N ALA A 502 -6.46 36.83 35.06
CA ALA A 502 -5.90 37.45 33.85
C ALA A 502 -5.53 38.96 34.03
N PRO A 503 -4.87 39.62 33.05
CA PRO A 503 -5.51 40.00 31.78
C PRO A 503 -4.66 39.85 30.49
N ALA A 504 -5.34 40.04 29.37
CA ALA A 504 -4.93 40.08 27.95
C ALA A 504 -3.57 40.76 27.65
N GLU A 505 -2.83 40.46 26.57
CA GLU A 505 -3.20 40.56 25.15
C GLU A 505 -2.06 39.98 24.25
N ARG A 506 -2.40 39.58 23.01
CA ARG A 506 -1.57 39.50 21.77
C ARG A 506 -0.66 38.27 21.47
N ARG A 507 -1.19 37.48 20.51
CA ARG A 507 -0.58 36.94 19.26
C ARG A 507 0.68 36.05 19.35
N GLY A 508 0.49 34.77 19.02
CA GLY A 508 1.54 33.87 18.56
C GLY A 508 1.00 32.46 18.34
N VAL A 509 0.51 32.15 17.13
CA VAL A 509 0.02 30.83 16.75
C VAL A 509 1.23 29.90 16.54
N LEU A 510 1.50 29.04 17.51
CA LEU A 510 2.40 27.88 17.39
C LEU A 510 1.53 26.62 17.36
N TRP A 511 1.54 25.90 16.23
CA TRP A 511 0.94 24.57 16.14
C TRP A 511 1.93 23.53 16.69
N ALA A 512 1.63 23.01 17.88
CA ALA A 512 2.22 21.79 18.41
C ALA A 512 1.34 20.61 17.98
N ALA A 513 1.91 19.69 17.20
CA ALA A 513 1.28 18.42 16.85
C ALA A 513 1.25 17.50 18.08
N ALA A 514 0.13 17.49 18.79
CA ALA A 514 -0.16 16.55 19.87
C ALA A 514 -1.01 15.39 19.34
N TRP A 515 -0.49 14.17 19.49
CA TRP A 515 -1.25 12.94 19.28
C TRP A 515 -2.24 12.75 20.46
N PRO A 516 -3.52 12.45 20.23
CA PRO A 516 -4.47 12.31 21.33
C PRO A 516 -4.29 10.97 22.05
N ARG A 517 -4.00 11.03 23.35
CA ARG A 517 -4.22 9.93 24.30
C ARG A 517 -5.70 9.91 24.64
N TYR A 518 -6.46 8.93 24.13
CA TYR A 518 -7.80 8.62 24.62
C TYR A 518 -7.72 7.59 25.74
N LEU A 519 -8.20 7.96 26.93
CA LEU A 519 -8.60 7.06 28.00
C LEU A 519 -10.13 6.91 27.93
N PRO A 520 -10.70 5.71 28.20
CA PRO A 520 -12.13 5.49 28.09
C PRO A 520 -12.87 6.00 29.34
N THR A 521 -13.91 6.80 29.12
CA THR A 521 -14.94 7.12 30.12
C THR A 521 -15.98 5.98 30.18
N PRO A 522 -16.48 5.61 31.37
CA PRO A 522 -17.47 4.55 31.52
C PRO A 522 -18.87 5.01 31.10
N MET A 523 -19.54 4.22 30.25
CA MET A 523 -20.94 4.42 29.89
C MET A 523 -21.86 4.15 31.09
N ARG A 524 -22.69 5.16 31.41
CA ARG A 524 -23.88 5.04 32.25
C ARG A 524 -24.96 4.26 31.48
N LEU A 525 -25.46 3.18 32.08
CA LEU A 525 -26.70 2.52 31.69
C LEU A 525 -27.87 3.46 31.96
N SER A 526 -28.64 3.78 30.92
CA SER A 526 -29.94 4.45 31.05
C SER A 526 -31.04 3.40 31.16
N GLU A 527 -31.52 3.19 32.38
CA GLU A 527 -32.82 2.56 32.65
C GLU A 527 -33.93 3.47 32.14
N SER A 528 -34.90 2.90 31.44
CA SER A 528 -36.13 3.60 31.05
C SER A 528 -37.34 2.70 31.22
N ALA A 529 -38.29 3.24 31.97
CA ALA A 529 -39.73 2.98 31.94
C ALA A 529 -40.29 1.71 32.62
N ARG A 530 -40.56 1.83 33.93
CA ARG A 530 -41.78 1.28 34.56
C ARG A 530 -42.67 2.43 35.03
N ARG A 531 -43.93 2.44 34.59
CA ARG A 531 -45.06 3.16 35.21
C ARG A 531 -46.32 2.30 35.08
N ARG A 532 -47.20 2.44 36.08
CA ARG A 532 -48.53 1.83 36.35
C ARG A 532 -48.43 0.64 37.31
N SER A 533 -48.64 0.83 38.62
CA SER A 533 -49.85 1.22 39.39
C SER A 533 -50.60 -0.03 39.90
N GLY A 534 -50.77 -0.13 41.21
CA GLY A 534 -51.65 -1.12 41.84
C GLY A 534 -51.21 -1.47 43.25
N SER A 535 -51.65 -0.66 44.22
CA SER A 535 -51.67 -1.00 45.64
C SER A 535 -52.80 -1.99 45.93
N LEU A 536 -52.58 -3.00 46.76
CA LEU A 536 -53.32 -3.22 48.01
C LEU A 536 -52.80 -4.49 48.72
N GLU A 537 -52.79 -4.38 50.05
CA GLU A 537 -52.93 -5.41 51.08
C GLU A 537 -51.71 -6.16 51.62
N ASP A 538 -51.38 -5.76 52.85
CA ASP A 538 -50.68 -6.50 53.89
C ASP A 538 -51.45 -7.76 54.31
N GLY A 539 -50.71 -8.84 54.58
CA GLY A 539 -51.23 -10.07 55.17
C GLY A 539 -50.09 -10.99 55.59
N GLU A 540 -50.18 -11.48 56.82
CA GLU A 540 -49.11 -12.04 57.66
C GLU A 540 -48.51 -13.39 57.21
N ARG A 541 -47.34 -13.68 57.80
CA ARG A 541 -46.51 -14.93 57.85
C ARG A 541 -47.35 -16.18 58.24
N PRO A 542 -46.88 -17.47 58.09
CA PRO A 542 -45.50 -17.91 58.34
C PRO A 542 -44.93 -19.13 57.59
N ILE A 543 -43.67 -19.39 57.95
CA ILE A 543 -42.71 -20.45 57.65
C ILE A 543 -43.31 -21.88 57.69
N SER A 544 -43.06 -22.68 56.66
CA SER A 544 -42.70 -24.12 56.78
C SER A 544 -42.04 -24.64 55.50
N ASN A 545 -41.28 -25.71 55.66
CA ASN A 545 -40.14 -26.15 54.85
C ASN A 545 -40.56 -27.27 53.83
N PRO A 546 -39.67 -28.15 53.32
CA PRO A 546 -39.21 -28.27 51.94
C PRO A 546 -39.77 -29.50 51.15
N ASN A 547 -39.59 -29.51 49.81
CA ASN A 547 -39.38 -30.70 48.96
C ASN A 547 -39.23 -30.23 47.49
N ALA A 548 -38.06 -30.39 46.87
CA ALA A 548 -37.70 -31.56 46.06
C ALA A 548 -38.66 -31.78 44.89
N ASP A 549 -38.26 -31.39 43.68
CA ASP A 549 -38.27 -32.33 42.56
C ASP A 549 -37.47 -31.85 41.35
N ILE A 550 -36.52 -32.71 40.97
CA ILE A 550 -35.75 -32.72 39.74
C ILE A 550 -36.64 -33.34 38.67
N LYS A 551 -36.90 -32.64 37.56
CA LYS A 551 -37.25 -33.29 36.29
C LYS A 551 -36.46 -32.71 35.12
N THR A 552 -35.49 -33.52 34.75
CA THR A 552 -34.83 -33.61 33.45
C THR A 552 -35.83 -34.02 32.36
N SER A 553 -35.72 -33.39 31.18
CA SER A 553 -36.24 -33.90 29.89
C SER A 553 -35.51 -33.15 28.77
N ASN A 554 -34.40 -33.68 28.27
CA ASN A 554 -34.31 -34.48 27.03
C ASN A 554 -34.91 -33.81 25.79
N PHE A 555 -34.04 -33.20 24.98
CA PHE A 555 -34.30 -32.88 23.57
C PHE A 555 -33.11 -33.35 22.73
N LYS A 556 -33.14 -34.63 22.34
CA LYS A 556 -32.22 -35.27 21.39
C LYS A 556 -33.02 -36.29 20.58
N ALA A 557 -33.41 -35.94 19.37
CA ALA A 557 -33.62 -36.85 18.23
C ALA A 557 -34.28 -36.09 17.07
N LEU A 558 -33.50 -35.66 16.07
CA LEU A 558 -34.00 -35.40 14.71
C LEU A 558 -32.81 -35.36 13.74
N LEU A 559 -32.27 -36.53 13.45
CA LEU A 559 -31.39 -36.79 12.31
C LEU A 559 -31.46 -38.29 12.01
N ARG A 560 -32.28 -38.66 11.02
CA ARG A 560 -32.19 -39.86 10.16
C ARG A 560 -33.46 -39.98 9.33
N ALA A 561 -33.38 -39.59 8.06
CA ALA A 561 -34.03 -40.25 6.92
C ALA A 561 -34.09 -39.27 5.74
N ALA A 562 -33.20 -39.45 4.77
CA ALA A 562 -33.46 -39.22 3.34
C ALA A 562 -32.21 -39.63 2.55
N SER A 563 -32.13 -40.93 2.28
CA SER A 563 -31.38 -41.47 1.15
C SER A 563 -32.44 -42.02 0.21
N PHE A 564 -32.75 -41.28 -0.85
CA PHE A 564 -33.22 -41.73 -2.15
C PHE A 564 -33.14 -40.58 -3.13
#